data_AF-A0A8K0ADM2-F1
#
_entry.id   AF-A0A8K0ADM2-F1
#
_cell.length_a   1.000
_cell.length_b   1.000
_cell.length_c   1.000
_cell.angle_alpha   90.00
_cell.angle_beta   90.00
_cell.angle_gamma   90.00
#
_symmetry.space_group_name_H-M   'P 1'
#
loop_
_entity.id
_entity.type
_entity.pdbx_description
1 polymer ?
#
loop_
_entity_poly.entity_id
_entity_poly.type
_entity_poly.pdbx_seq_one_letter_code
_entity_poly.pdbx_strand_id
1 'polypeptide(L)'
;MAALGCSKTALFYQMSSFFFCLLLSFALCEDFEYPYVTCGSVVKLLNTRNNVRLHSHDVKYGSGSGQQSVTAVDSSDDTNSYWAVKGKADKPCVRGTPIKCGQTIRLMHTTTRRNLHSHYFQSPLSRNQEETPTAGPSTDRGRSVHTPSLTVATSGE
;
A
#
# COMPACT_ATOMS: atom_id res chain seq x y z
N MET A 1 -59.55 5.15 -34.38
CA MET A 1 -58.34 5.91 -33.95
C MET A 1 -58.23 5.76 -32.43
N ALA A 2 -57.02 5.73 -31.86
CA ALA A 2 -56.70 5.53 -30.43
C ALA A 2 -56.54 4.08 -29.93
N ALA A 3 -55.52 3.36 -30.40
CA ALA A 3 -54.97 2.19 -29.69
C ALA A 3 -53.43 2.07 -29.78
N LEU A 4 -52.76 2.80 -30.68
CA LEU A 4 -51.29 2.76 -30.82
C LEU A 4 -50.52 3.76 -29.93
N GLY A 5 -51.20 4.61 -29.16
CA GLY A 5 -50.58 5.64 -28.33
C GLY A 5 -50.02 5.15 -26.99
N CYS A 6 -50.59 4.08 -26.42
CA CYS A 6 -50.28 3.64 -25.05
C CYS A 6 -48.93 2.90 -24.92
N SER A 7 -48.52 2.15 -25.96
CA SER A 7 -47.27 1.37 -25.92
C SER A 7 -46.01 2.24 -26.07
N LYS A 8 -46.07 3.30 -26.90
CA LYS A 8 -44.94 4.22 -27.11
C LYS A 8 -44.71 5.13 -25.91
N THR A 9 -45.78 5.57 -25.23
CA THR A 9 -45.67 6.37 -24.00
C THR A 9 -45.12 5.52 -22.85
N ALA A 10 -45.58 4.28 -22.69
CA ALA A 10 -45.04 3.36 -21.68
C ALA A 10 -43.54 3.09 -21.88
N LEU A 11 -43.10 2.82 -23.12
CA LEU A 11 -41.68 2.66 -23.44
C LEU A 11 -40.90 3.95 -23.17
N PHE A 12 -41.44 5.12 -23.49
CA PHE A 12 -40.77 6.40 -23.22
C PHE A 12 -40.58 6.66 -21.71
N TYR A 13 -41.60 6.39 -20.89
CA TYR A 13 -41.48 6.48 -19.43
C TYR A 13 -40.50 5.47 -18.85
N GLN A 14 -40.45 4.26 -19.40
CA GLN A 14 -39.53 3.23 -18.94
C GLN A 14 -38.07 3.56 -19.29
N MET A 15 -37.84 4.10 -20.49
CA MET A 15 -36.52 4.59 -20.90
C MET A 15 -36.10 5.83 -20.11
N SER A 16 -37.03 6.76 -19.85
CA SER A 16 -36.79 7.94 -19.03
C SER A 16 -36.51 7.59 -17.57
N SER A 17 -37.23 6.63 -17.00
CA SER A 17 -37.00 6.11 -15.65
C SER A 17 -35.65 5.41 -15.54
N PHE A 18 -35.26 4.60 -16.54
CA PHE A 18 -33.95 3.95 -16.56
C PHE A 18 -32.81 4.97 -16.67
N PHE A 19 -32.94 5.96 -17.55
CA PHE A 19 -31.96 7.03 -17.69
C PHE A 19 -31.85 7.88 -16.43
N PHE A 20 -32.99 8.21 -15.79
CA PHE A 20 -33.01 8.91 -14.52
C PHE A 20 -32.37 8.08 -13.40
N CYS A 21 -32.65 6.77 -13.33
CA CYS A 21 -31.97 5.86 -12.40
C CYS A 21 -30.46 5.80 -12.67
N LEU A 22 -30.03 5.76 -13.93
CA LEU A 22 -28.61 5.74 -14.30
C LEU A 22 -27.91 7.05 -13.88
N LEU A 23 -28.54 8.20 -14.16
CA LEU A 23 -28.06 9.51 -13.71
C LEU A 23 -28.00 9.62 -12.19
N LEU A 24 -29.02 9.12 -11.49
CA LEU A 24 -29.06 9.11 -10.03
C LEU A 24 -27.97 8.19 -9.45
N SER A 25 -27.68 7.06 -10.11
CA SER A 25 -26.63 6.12 -9.71
C SER A 25 -25.23 6.72 -9.88
N PHE A 26 -24.99 7.43 -10.99
CA PHE A 26 -23.75 8.18 -11.20
C PHE A 26 -23.61 9.34 -10.20
N ALA A 27 -24.69 10.03 -9.87
CA ALA A 27 -24.67 11.15 -8.93
C ALA A 27 -24.47 10.73 -7.46
N LEU A 28 -24.87 9.50 -7.11
CA LEU A 28 -24.68 8.92 -5.77
C LEU A 28 -23.38 8.12 -5.64
N CYS A 29 -22.54 8.11 -6.67
CA CYS A 29 -21.24 7.46 -6.60
C CYS A 29 -20.31 8.33 -5.74
N GLU A 30 -20.29 8.08 -4.43
CA GLU A 30 -19.24 8.63 -3.57
C GLU A 30 -17.92 7.92 -3.87
N ASP A 31 -16.90 8.71 -4.24
CA ASP A 31 -15.52 8.24 -4.23
C ASP A 31 -15.15 7.93 -2.78
N PHE A 32 -14.87 6.66 -2.49
CA PHE A 32 -14.33 6.26 -1.19
C PHE A 32 -12.91 6.81 -1.04
N GLU A 33 -12.80 8.01 -0.48
CA GLU A 33 -11.53 8.53 -0.03
C GLU A 33 -11.17 7.85 1.31
N TYR A 34 -9.98 7.24 1.37
CA TYR A 34 -9.42 6.72 2.62
C TYR A 34 -8.54 7.82 3.24
N PRO A 35 -9.06 8.66 4.14
CA PRO A 35 -8.33 9.84 4.63
C PRO A 35 -7.08 9.48 5.45
N TYR A 36 -6.94 8.22 5.86
CA TYR A 36 -5.80 7.76 6.64
C TYR A 36 -5.47 6.29 6.39
N VAL A 37 -4.20 5.95 6.64
CA VAL A 37 -3.73 4.56 6.66
C VAL A 37 -3.94 3.98 8.05
N THR A 38 -4.37 2.72 8.13
CA THR A 38 -4.57 2.02 9.40
C THR A 38 -3.60 0.87 9.58
N CYS A 39 -3.42 0.45 10.83
CA CYS A 39 -2.77 -0.80 11.14
C CYS A 39 -3.48 -1.96 10.44
N GLY A 40 -2.73 -2.80 9.73
CA GLY A 40 -3.26 -3.91 8.96
C GLY A 40 -3.72 -3.57 7.54
N SER A 41 -3.67 -2.29 7.13
CA SER A 41 -3.80 -1.91 5.72
C SER A 41 -2.69 -2.56 4.88
N VAL A 42 -3.00 -2.87 3.62
CA VAL A 42 -2.03 -3.31 2.62
C VAL A 42 -1.89 -2.18 1.60
N VAL A 43 -0.66 -1.71 1.40
CA VAL A 43 -0.37 -0.49 0.62
C VAL A 43 0.72 -0.75 -0.42
N LYS A 44 0.75 0.10 -1.45
CA LYS A 44 1.88 0.25 -2.37
C LYS A 44 2.56 1.59 -2.09
N LEU A 45 3.90 1.60 -2.00
CA LEU A 45 4.66 2.81 -1.72
C LEU A 45 5.24 3.36 -3.02
N LEU A 46 4.75 4.51 -3.46
CA LEU A 46 5.16 5.18 -4.69
C LEU A 46 6.26 6.22 -4.41
N ASN A 47 7.39 6.12 -5.10
CA ASN A 47 8.33 7.21 -5.24
C ASN A 47 7.81 8.17 -6.32
N THR A 48 7.32 9.34 -5.92
CA THR A 48 6.68 10.31 -6.83
C THR A 48 7.65 10.96 -7.82
N ARG A 49 8.96 11.03 -7.50
CA ARG A 49 9.96 11.63 -8.40
C ARG A 49 10.24 10.75 -9.61
N ASN A 50 10.33 9.44 -9.38
CA ASN A 50 10.73 8.46 -10.39
C ASN A 50 9.54 7.64 -10.90
N ASN A 51 8.35 7.83 -10.32
CA ASN A 51 7.12 7.09 -10.61
C ASN A 51 7.27 5.55 -10.51
N VAL A 52 8.06 5.09 -9.55
CA VAL A 52 8.32 3.67 -9.29
C VAL A 52 7.86 3.26 -7.90
N ARG A 53 7.46 2.00 -7.73
CA ARG A 53 6.91 1.44 -6.51
C ARG A 53 7.89 0.51 -5.82
N LEU A 54 7.91 0.56 -4.49
CA LEU A 54 8.72 -0.33 -3.68
C LEU A 54 8.30 -1.79 -3.91
N HIS A 55 9.26 -2.63 -4.29
CA HIS A 55 9.04 -3.99 -4.73
C HIS A 55 10.04 -4.96 -4.06
N SER A 56 9.61 -6.18 -3.77
CA SER A 56 10.51 -7.25 -3.32
C SER A 56 10.07 -8.61 -3.86
N HIS A 57 11.00 -9.54 -4.05
CA HIS A 57 10.73 -10.90 -4.53
C HIS A 57 11.75 -11.86 -3.94
N ASP A 58 11.60 -13.18 -4.13
CA ASP A 58 12.50 -14.18 -3.55
C ASP A 58 13.84 -14.32 -4.31
N VAL A 59 14.53 -13.21 -4.46
CA VAL A 59 15.90 -13.11 -4.97
C VAL A 59 16.72 -12.32 -3.97
N LYS A 60 17.98 -12.71 -3.79
CA LYS A 60 18.92 -12.08 -2.86
C LYS A 60 19.93 -11.23 -3.62
N TYR A 61 20.50 -10.22 -2.97
CA TYR A 61 21.67 -9.56 -3.53
C TYR A 61 22.86 -10.54 -3.58
N GLY A 62 23.58 -10.56 -4.71
CA GLY A 62 24.79 -11.39 -4.88
C GLY A 62 26.05 -10.85 -4.19
N SER A 63 25.95 -9.67 -3.56
CA SER A 63 26.99 -8.96 -2.82
C SER A 63 26.35 -8.19 -1.65
N GLY A 64 27.15 -7.56 -0.78
CA GLY A 64 26.62 -6.89 0.42
C GLY A 64 26.16 -7.88 1.48
N SER A 65 24.97 -7.68 2.05
CA SER A 65 24.45 -8.52 3.15
C SER A 65 24.00 -9.93 2.75
N GLY A 66 23.80 -10.19 1.45
CA GLY A 66 23.22 -11.45 0.96
C GLY A 66 21.75 -11.68 1.35
N GLN A 67 21.07 -10.66 1.89
CA GLN A 67 19.65 -10.72 2.22
C GLN A 67 18.79 -10.54 0.97
N GLN A 68 17.47 -10.74 1.12
CA GLN A 68 16.51 -10.57 0.03
C GLN A 68 16.59 -9.14 -0.54
N SER A 69 16.43 -9.00 -1.86
CA SER A 69 16.52 -7.72 -2.54
C SER A 69 15.23 -6.91 -2.36
N VAL A 70 15.40 -5.60 -2.32
CA VAL A 70 14.32 -4.62 -2.40
C VAL A 70 14.65 -3.68 -3.55
N THR A 71 13.78 -3.61 -4.54
CA THR A 71 13.97 -2.83 -5.76
C THR A 71 12.81 -1.85 -5.94
N ALA A 72 12.83 -1.12 -7.05
CA ALA A 72 11.72 -0.29 -7.48
C ALA A 72 11.28 -0.69 -8.89
N VAL A 73 9.98 -0.82 -9.12
CA VAL A 73 9.38 -1.18 -10.43
C VAL A 73 8.37 -0.13 -10.87
N ASP A 74 8.21 0.08 -12.16
CA ASP A 74 7.24 1.02 -12.75
C ASP A 74 5.83 0.44 -12.85
N SER A 75 5.70 -0.88 -13.02
CA SER A 75 4.41 -1.59 -13.03
C SER A 75 3.58 -1.24 -11.80
N SER A 76 2.35 -0.76 -12.06
CA SER A 76 1.41 -0.35 -11.03
C SER A 76 0.62 -1.53 -10.46
N ASP A 77 0.51 -2.62 -11.21
CA ASP A 77 -0.28 -3.81 -10.95
C ASP A 77 0.51 -4.97 -10.32
N ASP A 78 1.83 -4.86 -10.20
CA ASP A 78 2.66 -5.89 -9.59
C ASP A 78 2.23 -6.23 -8.15
N THR A 79 2.03 -7.52 -7.90
CA THR A 79 1.65 -8.08 -6.59
C THR A 79 2.79 -8.03 -5.58
N ASN A 80 4.05 -8.05 -6.05
CA ASN A 80 5.25 -7.93 -5.23
C ASN A 80 5.52 -6.49 -4.75
N SER A 81 4.61 -5.57 -5.07
CA SER A 81 4.62 -4.20 -4.54
C SER A 81 3.71 -4.03 -3.30
N TYR A 82 3.06 -5.09 -2.82
CA TYR A 82 2.15 -5.01 -1.67
C TYR A 82 2.87 -5.19 -0.32
N TRP A 83 2.73 -4.18 0.53
CA TRP A 83 3.30 -4.13 1.88
C TRP A 83 2.21 -3.98 2.94
N ALA A 84 2.19 -4.89 3.92
CA ALA A 84 1.27 -4.84 5.04
C ALA A 84 1.83 -3.95 6.17
N VAL A 85 1.01 -3.00 6.63
CA VAL A 85 1.33 -2.11 7.75
C VAL A 85 1.12 -2.83 9.08
N LYS A 86 2.15 -2.89 9.92
CA LYS A 86 2.12 -3.53 11.24
C LYS A 86 2.67 -2.59 12.32
N GLY A 87 2.26 -2.82 13.56
CA GLY A 87 2.85 -2.16 14.73
C GLY A 87 4.26 -2.66 15.00
N LYS A 88 4.92 -2.15 16.04
CA LYS A 88 6.23 -2.64 16.48
C LYS A 88 6.19 -4.14 16.82
N ALA A 89 7.35 -4.78 16.87
CA ALA A 89 7.43 -6.21 17.20
C ALA A 89 7.02 -6.49 18.65
N ASP A 90 7.48 -5.64 19.57
CA ASP A 90 7.17 -5.64 21.01
C ASP A 90 5.81 -5.01 21.33
N LYS A 91 5.33 -4.10 20.47
CA LYS A 91 4.05 -3.40 20.62
C LYS A 91 3.20 -3.51 19.35
N PRO A 92 2.51 -4.64 19.12
CA PRO A 92 1.58 -4.78 18.00
C PRO A 92 0.44 -3.76 18.12
N CYS A 93 -0.04 -3.26 16.98
CA CYS A 93 -1.22 -2.39 16.93
C CYS A 93 -2.48 -3.19 16.58
N VAL A 94 -3.63 -2.67 16.99
CA VAL A 94 -4.94 -3.24 16.68
C VAL A 94 -5.30 -2.88 15.24
N ARG A 95 -5.76 -3.87 14.46
CA ARG A 95 -6.18 -3.67 13.05
C ARG A 95 -7.27 -2.59 12.97
N GLY A 96 -7.18 -1.73 11.96
CA GLY A 96 -8.11 -0.60 11.78
C GLY A 96 -7.76 0.64 12.62
N THR A 97 -6.79 0.56 13.54
CA THR A 97 -6.32 1.76 14.25
C THR A 97 -5.57 2.69 13.30
N PRO A 98 -5.94 3.98 13.19
CA PRO A 98 -5.22 4.93 12.36
C PRO A 98 -3.74 5.05 12.77
N ILE A 99 -2.84 5.08 11.78
CA ILE A 99 -1.42 5.30 12.00
C ILE A 99 -1.16 6.80 12.10
N LYS A 100 -0.56 7.24 13.20
CA LYS A 100 -0.22 8.64 13.42
C LYS A 100 1.11 8.99 12.76
N CYS A 101 1.27 10.24 12.37
CA CYS A 101 2.57 10.79 11.97
C CYS A 101 3.56 10.62 13.13
N GLY A 102 4.82 10.31 12.83
CA GLY A 102 5.82 10.02 13.85
C GLY A 102 5.70 8.62 14.47
N GLN A 103 4.62 7.87 14.19
CA GLN A 103 4.46 6.53 14.74
C GLN A 103 5.42 5.57 14.04
N THR A 104 6.20 4.84 14.83
CA THR A 104 6.98 3.73 14.33
C THR A 104 6.05 2.58 13.93
N ILE A 105 6.23 2.12 12.69
CA ILE A 105 5.56 0.95 12.14
C ILE A 105 6.58 -0.02 11.54
N ARG A 106 6.10 -1.20 11.15
CA ARG A 106 6.80 -2.14 10.29
C ARG A 106 6.04 -2.30 8.99
N LEU A 107 6.78 -2.41 7.90
CA LEU A 107 6.26 -2.75 6.59
C LEU A 107 6.67 -4.19 6.27
N MET A 108 5.70 -5.07 6.10
CA MET A 108 5.96 -6.47 5.81
C MET A 108 5.53 -6.79 4.39
N HIS A 109 6.45 -7.31 3.58
CA HIS A 109 6.13 -7.76 2.24
C HIS A 109 5.12 -8.91 2.29
N THR A 110 4.04 -8.81 1.53
CA THR A 110 2.89 -9.72 1.66
C THR A 110 3.23 -11.15 1.23
N THR A 111 3.94 -11.31 0.11
CA THR A 111 4.33 -12.61 -0.46
C THR A 111 5.40 -13.31 0.39
N THR A 112 6.51 -12.61 0.68
CA THR A 112 7.69 -13.24 1.33
C THR A 112 7.60 -13.23 2.86
N ARG A 113 6.63 -12.48 3.42
CA ARG A 113 6.40 -12.33 4.86
C ARG A 113 7.59 -11.75 5.63
N ARG A 114 8.53 -11.12 4.93
CA ARG A 114 9.71 -10.46 5.49
C ARG A 114 9.42 -8.99 5.77
N ASN A 115 10.03 -8.43 6.81
CA ASN A 115 9.90 -7.01 7.12
C ASN A 115 10.94 -6.21 6.36
N LEU A 116 10.56 -5.08 5.78
CA LEU A 116 11.50 -4.08 5.30
C LEU A 116 12.44 -3.67 6.43
N HIS A 117 13.73 -3.72 6.16
CA HIS A 117 14.81 -3.46 7.09
C HIS A 117 15.90 -2.68 6.36
N SER A 118 16.68 -1.91 7.09
CA SER A 118 17.87 -1.21 6.60
C SER A 118 19.00 -1.61 7.52
N HIS A 119 20.19 -1.67 6.97
CA HIS A 119 21.40 -1.85 7.75
C HIS A 119 22.53 -0.99 7.19
N TYR A 120 23.57 -0.79 7.99
CA TYR A 120 24.76 -0.03 7.60
C TYR A 120 25.67 -0.83 6.66
N PHE A 121 25.15 -1.24 5.51
CA PHE A 121 25.92 -1.74 4.37
C PHE A 121 25.62 -0.86 3.16
N GLN A 122 26.60 -0.72 2.27
CA GLN A 122 26.39 0.03 1.05
C GLN A 122 25.54 -0.78 0.07
N SER A 123 24.45 -0.17 -0.40
CA SER A 123 23.63 -0.67 -1.48
C SER A 123 24.51 -0.94 -2.70
N PRO A 124 24.45 -2.14 -3.28
CA PRO A 124 25.32 -2.52 -4.40
C PRO A 124 25.08 -1.69 -5.66
N LEU A 125 23.94 -1.00 -5.78
CA LEU A 125 23.58 -0.21 -6.96
C LEU A 125 23.76 1.29 -6.77
N SER A 126 23.52 1.82 -5.57
CA SER A 126 23.49 3.28 -5.33
C SER A 126 24.55 3.78 -4.36
N ARG A 127 25.28 2.90 -3.67
CA ARG A 127 26.19 3.22 -2.55
C ARG A 127 25.53 3.92 -1.35
N ASN A 128 24.20 4.04 -1.31
CA ASN A 128 23.45 4.48 -0.12
C ASN A 128 23.31 3.33 0.91
N GLN A 129 22.61 3.52 2.03
CA GLN A 129 22.31 2.39 2.94
C GLN A 129 21.47 1.31 2.24
N GLU A 130 21.80 0.05 2.50
CA GLU A 130 21.13 -1.11 1.92
C GLU A 130 19.85 -1.43 2.69
N GLU A 131 18.73 -1.40 1.97
CA GLU A 131 17.41 -1.81 2.47
C GLU A 131 17.13 -3.28 2.04
N THR A 132 16.83 -4.16 2.98
CA THR A 132 16.66 -5.61 2.81
C THR A 132 15.49 -6.16 3.63
N PRO A 133 14.89 -7.31 3.29
CA PRO A 133 13.87 -7.93 4.13
C PRO A 133 14.41 -8.95 5.15
N THR A 134 14.01 -8.85 6.42
CA THR A 134 14.44 -9.76 7.51
C THR A 134 13.31 -10.67 8.03
N ALA A 135 13.65 -11.85 8.57
CA ALA A 135 12.70 -12.73 9.28
C ALA A 135 12.83 -12.61 10.80
N GLY A 136 11.68 -12.55 11.49
CA GLY A 136 11.57 -12.67 12.95
C GLY A 136 10.99 -11.44 13.66
N PRO A 137 10.45 -11.59 14.88
CA PRO A 137 10.27 -10.48 15.82
C PRO A 137 11.64 -10.13 16.43
N SER A 138 12.02 -8.85 16.40
CA SER A 138 13.29 -8.36 16.97
C SER A 138 13.28 -8.49 18.50
N THR A 139 13.71 -9.62 19.04
CA THR A 139 14.11 -9.73 20.44
C THR A 139 15.61 -9.48 20.51
N ASP A 140 16.02 -8.26 20.84
CA ASP A 140 17.43 -7.98 21.13
C ASP A 140 17.55 -7.19 22.44
N ARG A 141 17.91 -7.89 23.51
CA ARG A 141 18.42 -7.28 24.74
C ARG A 141 19.92 -7.08 24.54
N GLY A 142 20.35 -5.83 24.37
CA GLY A 142 21.69 -5.43 24.79
C GLY A 142 22.70 -5.02 23.72
N ARG A 143 22.33 -4.88 22.43
CA ARG A 143 23.17 -4.14 21.48
C ARG A 143 22.33 -3.14 20.70
N SER A 144 22.69 -1.86 20.81
CA SER A 144 22.07 -0.77 20.05
C SER A 144 22.37 -0.95 18.56
N VAL A 145 21.61 -1.80 17.89
CA VAL A 145 21.51 -1.85 16.44
C VAL A 145 20.16 -1.22 16.13
N HIS A 146 20.19 0.04 15.71
CA HIS A 146 18.99 0.74 15.24
C HIS A 146 18.39 -0.03 14.07
N THR A 147 17.40 -0.89 14.34
CA THR A 147 16.39 -1.25 13.34
C THR A 147 15.78 0.06 12.86
N PRO A 148 15.68 0.35 11.55
CA PRO A 148 14.96 1.52 11.09
C PRO A 148 13.50 1.33 11.46
N SER A 149 13.14 1.95 12.58
CA SER A 149 11.77 2.29 12.86
C SER A 149 11.36 3.25 11.76
N LEU A 150 10.66 2.76 10.73
CA LEU A 150 10.16 3.63 9.67
C LEU A 150 9.11 4.52 10.33
N THR A 151 9.54 5.72 10.69
CA THR A 151 8.72 6.78 11.23
C THR A 151 7.96 7.38 10.07
N VAL A 152 6.63 7.32 10.10
CA VAL A 152 5.81 7.97 9.07
C VAL A 152 6.02 9.47 9.16
N ALA A 153 6.86 10.02 8.30
CA ALA A 153 6.97 11.46 8.09
C ALA A 153 5.86 11.87 7.12
N THR A 154 4.96 12.74 7.55
CA THR A 154 4.12 13.48 6.60
C THR A 154 5.02 14.47 5.87
N SER A 155 4.96 14.50 4.54
CA SER A 155 5.43 15.66 3.80
C SER A 155 4.52 16.82 4.20
N GLY A 156 5.05 17.72 5.03
CA GLY A 156 4.37 18.97 5.31
C GLY A 156 4.39 19.85 4.07
N GLU A 157 3.22 20.35 3.70
CA GLU A 157 2.98 21.79 3.63
C GLU A 157 1.90 22.13 4.65
#